data_AF-A0A4Z0J564-F1
#
_entry.id   AF-A0A4Z0J564-F1
#
_cell.length_a   1.000
_cell.length_b   1.000
_cell.length_c   1.000
_cell.angle_alpha   90.00
_cell.angle_beta   90.00
_cell.angle_gamma   90.00
#
_symmetry.space_group_name_H-M   'P 1'
#
loop_
_entity.id
_entity.type
_entity.pdbx_description
1 polymer ?
#
loop_
_entity_poly.entity_id
_entity_poly.type
_entity_poly.pdbx_seq_one_letter_code
_entity_poly.pdbx_strand_id
1 'polypeptide(L)' 'MKKLLQDRQSVRLGVFMALLFPFIYFGMSLLGLGNDAFSWWEALLVGLGNGVLFWFFLSSFRQFRDEDVTPRR' A
#
# COMPACT_ATOMS: atom_id res chain seq x y z
N MET A 1 -15.03 -19.02 6.15
CA MET A 1 -13.58 -19.12 6.50
C MET A 1 -12.64 -18.50 5.46
N LYS A 2 -12.86 -18.65 4.13
CA LYS A 2 -12.01 -18.02 3.09
C LYS A 2 -11.87 -16.49 3.24
N LYS A 3 -12.95 -15.77 3.56
CA LYS A 3 -12.93 -14.30 3.76
C LYS A 3 -11.98 -13.86 4.90
N LEU A 4 -11.98 -14.57 6.02
CA LEU A 4 -11.09 -14.29 7.17
C LEU A 4 -9.60 -14.57 6.87
N LEU A 5 -9.31 -15.57 6.04
CA LEU A 5 -7.94 -15.86 5.59
C LEU A 5 -7.41 -14.78 4.63
N GLN A 6 -8.27 -14.30 3.74
CA GLN A 6 -7.94 -13.24 2.78
C GLN A 6 -7.68 -11.90 3.46
N ASP A 7 -8.43 -11.62 4.54
CA ASP A 7 -8.26 -10.40 5.34
C ASP A 7 -6.91 -10.36 6.05
N ARG A 8 -6.48 -11.49 6.63
CA ARG A 8 -5.17 -11.65 7.26
C ARG A 8 -4.01 -11.51 6.27
N GLN A 9 -4.18 -12.03 5.05
CA GLN A 9 -3.21 -11.81 3.98
C GLN A 9 -3.13 -10.33 3.58
N SER A 10 -4.25 -9.62 3.55
CA SER A 10 -4.27 -8.20 3.21
C SER A 10 -3.56 -7.35 4.28
N VAL A 11 -3.77 -7.66 5.56
CA VAL A 11 -3.07 -7.00 6.68
C VAL A 11 -1.58 -7.29 6.62
N ARG A 12 -1.19 -8.54 6.36
CA ARG A 12 0.24 -8.91 6.23
C ARG A 12 0.91 -8.18 5.08
N LEU A 13 0.22 -8.00 3.95
CA LEU A 13 0.74 -7.26 2.79
C LEU A 13 0.89 -5.76 3.09
N GLY A 14 -0.08 -5.19 3.82
CA GLY A 14 -0.02 -3.80 4.29
C GLY A 14 1.15 -3.56 5.24
N VAL A 15 1.36 -4.45 6.21
CA VAL A 15 2.52 -4.40 7.12
C VAL A 15 3.83 -4.53 6.34
N PHE A 16 3.88 -5.43 5.35
CA PHE A 16 5.07 -5.60 4.52
C PHE A 16 5.40 -4.33 3.74
N MET A 17 4.41 -3.68 3.12
CA MET A 17 4.61 -2.42 2.41
C MET A 17 5.00 -1.26 3.34
N ALA A 18 4.43 -1.21 4.54
CA ALA A 18 4.79 -0.22 5.55
C ALA A 18 6.24 -0.37 6.02
N LEU A 19 6.79 -1.59 6.04
CA LEU A 19 8.20 -1.86 6.37
C LEU A 19 9.13 -1.70 5.18
N LEU A 20 8.68 -2.04 3.97
CA LEU A 20 9.49 -1.95 2.75
C LEU A 20 9.86 -0.51 2.43
N PHE A 21 8.93 0.43 2.66
CA PHE A 21 9.13 1.85 2.36
C PHE A 21 10.32 2.49 3.11
N PRO A 22 10.39 2.44 4.47
CA PRO A 22 11.55 2.96 5.19
C PRO A 22 12.82 2.17 4.88
N PHE A 23 12.73 0.88 4.56
CA PHE A 23 13.89 0.06 4.19
C PHE A 23 14.50 0.49 2.85
N ILE A 24 13.67 0.76 1.85
CA ILE A 24 14.11 1.27 0.55
C ILE A 24 14.67 2.68 0.69
N TYR A 25 14.02 3.56 1.46
CA TYR A 25 14.51 4.91 1.71
C TYR A 25 15.88 4.90 2.42
N PHE A 26 16.04 4.09 3.47
CA PHE A 26 17.31 3.92 4.16
C PHE A 26 18.39 3.34 3.24
N GLY A 27 18.02 2.38 2.38
CA GLY A 27 18.91 1.85 1.35
C GLY A 27 19.37 2.91 0.35
N MET A 28 18.47 3.75 -0.16
CA MET A 28 18.83 4.85 -1.07
C MET A 28 19.70 5.92 -0.40
N SER A 29 19.43 6.22 0.88
CA SER A 29 20.24 7.14 1.70
C SER A 29 21.65 6.60 1.94
N LEU A 30 21.79 5.32 2.29
CA LEU A 30 23.10 4.67 2.45
C LEU A 30 23.91 4.60 1.15
N LEU A 31 23.23 4.41 0.01
CA LEU A 31 23.87 4.36 -1.30
C LEU A 31 24.19 5.75 -1.86
N GLY A 32 23.91 6.84 -1.13
CA GLY A 32 24.18 8.21 -1.57
C GLY A 32 23.36 8.64 -2.79
N LEU A 33 22.27 7.92 -3.09
CA LEU A 33 21.36 8.18 -4.21
C LEU A 33 20.26 9.20 -3.84
N GLY A 34 20.15 9.55 -2.55
CA GLY A 34 19.27 10.60 -2.07
C GLY A 34 19.85 11.97 -2.38
N ASN A 35 19.27 12.67 -3.36
CA ASN A 35 19.47 14.11 -3.47
C ASN A 35 19.05 14.76 -2.14
N ASP A 36 19.87 15.66 -1.59
CA ASP A 36 19.57 16.51 -0.42
C ASP A 36 18.26 17.34 -0.57
N ALA A 37 17.60 17.25 -1.73
CA ALA A 37 16.37 17.95 -2.07
C ALA A 37 15.12 17.44 -1.34
N PHE A 38 15.14 16.27 -0.68
CA PHE A 38 13.96 15.72 0.01
C PHE A 38 14.27 15.33 1.45
N SER A 39 13.56 15.97 2.39
CA SER A 39 13.68 15.64 3.81
C SER A 39 13.06 14.27 4.10
N TRP A 40 13.61 13.55 5.07
CA TRP A 40 13.13 12.21 5.44
C TRP A 40 11.65 12.21 5.86
N TRP A 41 11.17 13.33 6.41
CA TRP A 41 9.78 13.55 6.77
C TRP A 41 8.85 13.64 5.55
N GLU A 42 9.29 14.27 4.47
CA GLU A 42 8.52 14.33 3.22
C GLU A 42 8.39 12.94 2.60
N ALA A 43 9.46 12.14 2.61
CA ALA A 43 9.39 10.76 2.14
C ALA A 43 8.36 9.96 2.94
N LEU A 44 8.38 10.03 4.28
CA LEU A 44 7.36 9.36 5.10
C LEU A 44 5.94 9.84 4.78
N LEU A 45 5.72 11.15 4.67
CA LEU A 45 4.39 11.70 4.40
C LEU A 45 3.88 11.30 3.01
N VAL A 46 4.75 11.31 2.00
CA VAL A 46 4.42 10.88 0.63
C VAL A 46 4.16 9.38 0.58
N GLY A 47 4.97 8.56 1.26
CA GLY A 47 4.76 7.11 1.35
C GLY A 47 3.45 6.76 2.05
N LEU A 48 3.16 7.43 3.18
CA LEU A 48 1.93 7.24 3.93
C LEU A 48 0.71 7.72 3.15
N GLY A 49 0.81 8.89 2.51
CA GLY A 49 -0.24 9.44 1.64
C GLY A 49 -0.54 8.55 0.44
N ASN A 50 0.49 8.08 -0.26
CA ASN A 50 0.32 7.14 -1.38
C ASN A 50 -0.26 5.80 -0.91
N GLY A 51 0.16 5.29 0.25
CA GLY A 51 -0.40 4.08 0.84
C GLY A 51 -1.90 4.20 1.15
N VAL A 52 -2.32 5.32 1.72
CA VAL A 52 -3.73 5.62 2.00
C VAL A 52 -4.53 5.75 0.70
N LEU A 53 -4.02 6.49 -0.29
CA LEU A 53 -4.67 6.62 -1.60
C LEU A 53 -4.80 5.26 -2.28
N PHE A 54 -3.72 4.48 -2.34
CA PHE A 54 -3.74 3.14 -2.91
C PHE A 54 -4.78 2.25 -2.22
N TRP A 55 -4.84 2.26 -0.88
CA TRP A 55 -5.81 1.48 -0.14
C TRP A 55 -7.25 1.92 -0.42
N PHE A 56 -7.51 3.24 -0.45
CA PHE A 56 -8.81 3.81 -0.75
C PHE A 56 -9.32 3.41 -2.16
N PHE A 57 -8.46 3.54 -3.17
CA PHE A 57 -8.82 3.11 -4.53
C PHE A 57 -9.01 1.59 -4.59
N LEU A 58 -8.12 0.81 -3.99
CA LEU A 58 -8.22 -0.65 -3.99
C LEU A 58 -9.48 -1.15 -3.26
N SER A 59 -9.90 -0.51 -2.17
CA SER A 59 -11.14 -0.84 -1.48
C SER A 59 -12.36 -0.56 -2.35
N SER A 60 -12.37 0.57 -3.06
CA SER A 60 -13.45 0.93 -3.98
C SER A 60 -13.56 -0.05 -5.14
N PHE A 61 -12.43 -0.47 -5.73
CA PHE A 61 -12.45 -1.47 -6.80
C PHE A 61 -12.87 -2.87 -6.33
N ARG A 62 -12.54 -3.26 -5.08
CA ARG A 62 -13.01 -4.53 -4.51
C ARG A 62 -14.53 -4.55 -4.35
N GLN A 63 -15.16 -3.41 -4.07
CA GLN A 63 -16.62 -3.31 -3.99
C GLN A 63 -17.28 -3.69 -5.32
N PHE A 64 -16.77 -3.19 -6.44
CA PHE A 64 -17.30 -3.52 -7.77
C PHE A 64 -17.00 -4.95 -8.23
N ARG A 65 -15.88 -5.53 -7.78
CA ARG A 65 -15.53 -6.92 -8.14
C ARG A 65 -16.48 -7.95 -7.52
N ASP A 66 -16.97 -7.67 -6.31
CA ASP A 66 -17.84 -8.58 -5.57
C ASP A 66 -19.34 -8.31 -5.87
N GLU A 67 -19.67 -7.32 -6.70
CA GLU A 67 -21.00 -7.14 -7.30
C GLU A 67 -21.22 -8.16 -8.40
N ASP A 68 -22.13 -9.10 -8.15
CA ASP A 68 -22.49 -10.19 -9.06
C ASP A 68 -23.28 -9.63 -10.26
N VAL A 69 -22.56 -9.12 -11.26
CA VAL A 69 -23.09 -8.53 -12.51
C VAL A 69 -23.66 -9.56 -13.49
N THR A 70 -23.78 -10.84 -13.11
CA THR A 70 -24.47 -11.82 -13.95
C THR A 70 -25.96 -11.48 -14.06
N PRO A 71 -26.48 -11.21 -15.26
CA PRO A 71 -27.91 -11.01 -15.43
C PRO A 71 -28.62 -12.33 -15.10
N ARG A 72 -29.49 -12.29 -14.08
CA ARG A 72 -30.35 -13.44 -13.75
C ARG A 72 -31.41 -13.54 -14.84
N ARG A 73 -31.31 -14.62 -15.61
CA ARG A 73 -32.32 -15.01 -16.60
C ARG A 73 -33.52 -15.63 -15.92
#